data_AF-A0A533SKB7-F1
#
_entry.id   AF-A0A533SKB7-F1
#
_cell.length_a   1.000
_cell.length_b   1.000
_cell.length_c   1.000
_cell.angle_alpha   90.00
_cell.angle_beta   90.00
_cell.angle_gamma   90.00
#
_symmetry.space_group_name_H-M   'P 1'
#
loop_
_entity.id
_entity.type
_entity.pdbx_description
1 polymer ?
#
loop_
_entity_poly.entity_id
_entity_poly.type
_entity_poly.pdbx_seq_one_letter_code
_entity_poly.pdbx_strand_id
1 'polypeptide(L)'
;MEFILALPGLEKKLPLKGKVLQKAFDDLRQNVDAQPLDSWFVMLAWIFTHHLGKLAGLKDYAEQSQSWFDEWKLGKALADCAVSFGMEDAAAWRLIATTRLLIRQQGWYSRSGKLTTRQVLEDWLNDTEIQQFLGINRYKDVLWFNKEAFDQLTHWMNLLAVLDAASDENATAAELVETLVGSSEITSTLKAAAAVSDYRVTKLLDAA
;
A
#
# COMPACT_ATOMS: atom_id res chain seq x y z
N MET A 1 -10.40 9.93 -8.63
CA MET A 1 -10.17 11.17 -7.83
C MET A 1 -11.29 11.39 -6.81
N GLU A 2 -12.56 11.22 -7.20
CA GLU A 2 -13.69 11.40 -6.28
C GLU A 2 -13.64 10.52 -5.02
N PHE A 3 -13.15 9.29 -5.11
CA PHE A 3 -13.10 8.39 -3.95
C PHE A 3 -12.11 8.84 -2.88
N ILE A 4 -10.90 9.27 -3.27
CA ILE A 4 -9.88 9.80 -2.35
C ILE A 4 -10.42 11.04 -1.62
N LEU A 5 -11.05 11.95 -2.35
CA LEU A 5 -11.69 13.14 -1.78
C LEU A 5 -12.93 12.81 -0.93
N ALA A 6 -13.55 11.65 -1.17
CA ALA A 6 -14.69 11.15 -0.43
C ALA A 6 -14.31 10.21 0.73
N LEU A 7 -13.03 9.92 1.00
CA LEU A 7 -12.62 9.11 2.17
C LEU A 7 -13.19 9.65 3.49
N PRO A 8 -13.18 10.97 3.75
CA PRO A 8 -13.84 11.56 4.92
C PRO A 8 -15.39 11.40 4.94
N GLY A 9 -15.99 10.91 3.85
CA GLY A 9 -17.43 10.70 3.68
C GLY A 9 -17.80 9.32 3.11
N LEU A 10 -16.88 8.36 3.14
CA LEU A 10 -17.07 7.02 2.54
C LEU A 10 -18.23 6.27 3.20
N GLU A 11 -18.45 6.55 4.48
CA GLU A 11 -19.59 6.09 5.30
C GLU A 11 -20.95 6.38 4.66
N LYS A 12 -21.04 7.42 3.81
CA LYS A 12 -22.29 7.77 3.10
C LYS A 12 -22.46 7.00 1.79
N LYS A 13 -21.37 6.57 1.16
CA LYS A 13 -21.38 5.83 -0.12
C LYS A 13 -21.45 4.32 0.09
N LEU A 14 -20.87 3.81 1.18
CA LEU A 14 -20.91 2.39 1.53
C LEU A 14 -21.98 2.15 2.60
N PRO A 15 -22.90 1.19 2.42
CA PRO A 15 -23.75 0.75 3.51
C PRO A 15 -22.88 0.00 4.52
N LEU A 16 -22.30 0.71 5.50
CA LEU A 16 -21.49 0.15 6.58
C LEU A 16 -22.37 -0.67 7.54
N LYS A 17 -22.87 -1.80 7.07
CA LYS A 17 -23.66 -2.74 7.85
C LYS A 17 -22.78 -3.94 8.19
N GLY A 18 -22.36 -4.04 9.45
CA GLY A 18 -21.59 -5.17 9.96
C GLY A 18 -20.36 -4.72 10.73
N LYS A 19 -20.13 -5.32 11.91
CA LYS A 19 -19.02 -4.97 12.82
C LYS A 19 -17.64 -5.12 12.16
N VAL A 20 -17.47 -6.11 11.29
CA VAL A 20 -16.21 -6.39 10.59
C VAL A 20 -15.88 -5.28 9.59
N LEU A 21 -16.85 -4.90 8.76
CA LEU A 21 -16.70 -3.81 7.78
C LEU A 21 -16.44 -2.47 8.47
N GLN A 22 -17.15 -2.18 9.56
CA GLN A 22 -16.93 -0.95 10.31
C GLN A 22 -15.53 -0.89 10.91
N LYS A 23 -15.07 -2.00 11.52
CA LYS A 23 -13.70 -2.09 12.04
C LYS A 23 -12.66 -1.91 10.94
N ALA A 24 -12.80 -2.59 9.80
CA ALA A 24 -11.86 -2.45 8.68
C ALA A 24 -11.80 -1.01 8.14
N PHE A 25 -12.95 -0.33 8.09
CA PHE A 25 -13.02 1.07 7.71
C PHE A 25 -12.36 1.99 8.75
N ASP A 26 -12.64 1.79 10.04
CA ASP A 26 -12.06 2.56 11.14
C ASP A 26 -10.54 2.40 11.17
N ASP A 27 -10.03 1.17 10.99
CA ASP A 27 -8.60 0.86 10.92
C ASP A 27 -7.96 1.56 9.71
N LEU A 28 -8.59 1.52 8.52
CA LEU A 28 -8.11 2.23 7.33
C LEU A 28 -8.05 3.75 7.58
N ARG A 29 -9.12 4.32 8.13
CA ARG A 29 -9.22 5.75 8.41
C ARG A 29 -8.19 6.20 9.43
N GLN A 30 -8.02 5.44 10.52
CA GLN A 30 -7.01 5.73 11.54
C GLN A 30 -5.60 5.76 10.93
N ASN A 31 -5.30 4.87 9.99
CA ASN A 31 -3.99 4.87 9.31
C ASN A 31 -3.77 6.13 8.46
N VAL A 32 -4.79 6.58 7.72
CA VAL A 32 -4.73 7.82 6.93
C VAL A 32 -4.61 9.05 7.85
N ASP A 33 -5.36 9.07 8.95
CA ASP A 33 -5.41 10.18 9.89
C ASP A 33 -4.17 10.26 10.81
N ALA A 34 -3.40 9.17 10.94
CA ALA A 34 -2.19 9.14 11.79
C ALA A 34 -1.06 10.02 11.25
N GLN A 35 -0.90 10.07 9.92
CA GLN A 35 0.04 10.96 9.23
C GLN A 35 -0.67 11.55 8.02
N PRO A 36 -1.53 12.58 8.24
CA PRO A 36 -2.46 13.03 7.24
C PRO A 36 -1.74 13.63 6.03
N LEU A 37 -0.72 14.47 6.26
CA LEU A 37 0.03 15.09 5.16
C LEU A 37 0.67 14.03 4.26
N ASP A 38 1.44 13.11 4.82
CA ASP A 38 2.12 12.02 4.13
C ASP A 38 1.12 11.14 3.36
N SER A 39 0.03 10.74 4.00
CA SER A 39 -1.03 9.91 3.38
C SER A 39 -1.66 10.61 2.19
N TRP A 40 -2.07 11.87 2.34
CA TRP A 40 -2.65 12.64 1.24
C TRP A 40 -1.68 12.83 0.09
N PHE A 41 -0.41 13.14 0.38
CA PHE A 41 0.60 13.27 -0.66
C PHE A 41 0.84 11.96 -1.41
N VAL A 42 1.00 10.83 -0.71
CA VAL A 42 1.22 9.52 -1.35
C VAL A 42 0.02 9.13 -2.21
N MET A 43 -1.21 9.31 -1.70
CA MET A 43 -2.43 8.99 -2.43
C MET A 43 -2.63 9.86 -3.67
N LEU A 44 -2.40 11.17 -3.55
CA LEU A 44 -2.50 12.11 -4.67
C LEU A 44 -1.38 11.85 -5.69
N ALA A 45 -0.16 11.61 -5.22
CA ALA A 45 0.94 11.25 -6.09
C ALA A 45 0.61 9.99 -6.89
N TRP A 46 0.16 8.93 -6.21
CA TRP A 46 -0.20 7.67 -6.84
C TRP A 46 -1.33 7.83 -7.86
N ILE A 47 -2.41 8.56 -7.55
CA ILE A 47 -3.53 8.68 -8.49
C ILE A 47 -3.15 9.37 -9.79
N PHE A 48 -2.19 10.30 -9.76
CA PHE A 48 -1.70 10.96 -10.98
C PHE A 48 -0.65 10.13 -11.75
N THR A 49 0.01 9.17 -11.10
CA THR A 49 1.18 8.47 -11.69
C THR A 49 0.94 7.00 -12.04
N HIS A 50 0.05 6.29 -11.33
CA HIS A 50 -0.14 4.84 -11.46
C HIS A 50 -0.53 4.37 -12.87
N HIS A 51 -1.30 5.17 -13.61
CA HIS A 51 -1.75 4.84 -14.97
C HIS A 51 -0.93 5.48 -16.10
N LEU A 52 0.20 6.15 -15.81
CA LEU A 52 1.01 6.82 -16.84
C LEU A 52 1.42 5.87 -17.97
N GLY A 53 1.87 4.66 -17.63
CA GLY A 53 2.29 3.65 -18.60
C GLY A 53 1.19 3.20 -19.57
N LYS A 54 -0.11 3.42 -19.26
CA LYS A 54 -1.20 3.11 -20.20
C LYS A 54 -1.07 3.89 -21.51
N LEU A 55 -0.47 5.08 -21.46
CA LEU A 55 -0.22 5.91 -22.65
C LEU A 55 0.75 5.24 -23.65
N ALA A 56 1.56 4.29 -23.20
CA ALA A 56 2.45 3.50 -24.05
C ALA A 56 1.74 2.32 -24.74
N GLY A 57 0.48 2.03 -24.41
CA GLY A 57 -0.30 0.93 -25.00
C GLY A 57 0.11 -0.47 -24.53
N LEU A 58 0.90 -0.58 -23.45
CA LEU A 58 1.37 -1.85 -22.89
C LEU A 58 0.31 -2.50 -21.98
N LYS A 59 0.24 -3.84 -22.00
CA LYS A 59 -0.65 -4.61 -21.10
C LYS A 59 -0.16 -4.62 -19.65
N ASP A 60 1.15 -4.69 -19.43
CA ASP A 60 1.78 -4.60 -18.10
C ASP A 60 2.38 -3.21 -17.88
N TYR A 61 1.49 -2.23 -17.72
CA TYR A 61 1.87 -0.83 -17.68
C TYR A 61 2.42 -0.39 -16.31
N ALA A 62 2.36 -1.23 -15.26
CA ALA A 62 2.84 -0.89 -13.92
C ALA A 62 4.35 -0.57 -13.95
N GLU A 63 5.12 -1.44 -14.61
CA GLU A 63 6.57 -1.26 -14.80
C GLU A 63 6.87 0.00 -15.61
N GLN A 64 6.08 0.25 -16.66
CA GLN A 64 6.25 1.45 -17.48
C GLN A 64 5.92 2.74 -16.72
N SER A 65 4.84 2.73 -15.92
CA SER A 65 4.49 3.85 -15.03
C SER A 65 5.60 4.13 -14.02
N GLN A 66 6.20 3.09 -13.44
CA GLN A 66 7.33 3.23 -12.52
C GLN A 66 8.58 3.77 -13.22
N SER A 67 8.89 3.26 -14.41
CA SER A 67 10.02 3.75 -15.23
C SER A 67 9.86 5.24 -15.53
N TRP A 68 8.68 5.67 -15.98
CA TRP A 68 8.43 7.09 -16.27
C TRP A 68 8.41 7.96 -15.01
N PHE A 69 7.93 7.44 -13.89
CA PHE A 69 8.03 8.13 -12.61
C PHE A 69 9.48 8.49 -12.25
N ASP A 70 10.39 7.54 -12.47
CA ASP A 70 11.83 7.71 -12.23
C ASP A 70 12.49 8.59 -13.32
N GLU A 71 12.27 8.28 -14.60
CA GLU A 71 12.87 8.98 -15.76
C GLU A 71 12.49 10.45 -15.82
N TRP A 72 11.21 10.78 -15.59
CA TRP A 72 10.72 12.15 -15.62
C TRP A 72 10.94 12.88 -14.29
N LYS A 73 11.58 12.22 -13.32
CA LYS A 73 11.88 12.77 -11.99
C LYS A 73 10.62 13.27 -11.27
N LEU A 74 9.48 12.60 -11.48
CA LEU A 74 8.22 12.98 -10.84
C LEU A 74 8.32 12.85 -9.33
N GLY A 75 9.05 11.85 -8.83
CA GLY A 75 9.35 11.71 -7.40
C GLY A 75 10.03 12.96 -6.84
N LYS A 76 11.03 13.52 -7.52
CA LYS A 76 11.69 14.74 -7.06
C LYS A 76 10.72 15.93 -7.00
N ALA A 77 9.91 16.13 -8.04
CA ALA A 77 8.91 17.20 -8.04
C ALA A 77 7.90 17.07 -6.89
N LEU A 78 7.49 15.83 -6.58
CA LEU A 78 6.61 15.55 -5.43
C LEU A 78 7.27 15.86 -4.10
N ALA A 79 8.54 15.48 -3.92
CA ALA A 79 9.29 15.79 -2.70
C ALA A 79 9.52 17.30 -2.54
N ASP A 80 9.91 18.01 -3.60
CA ASP A 80 10.09 19.46 -3.57
C ASP A 80 8.76 20.16 -3.18
N CYS A 81 7.63 19.69 -3.71
CA CYS A 81 6.30 20.13 -3.27
C CYS A 81 6.05 19.81 -1.79
N ALA A 82 6.26 18.57 -1.34
CA ALA A 82 6.01 18.17 0.05
C ALA A 82 6.83 19.01 1.04
N VAL A 83 8.12 19.24 0.76
CA VAL A 83 9.00 20.11 1.55
C VAL A 83 8.48 21.55 1.57
N SER A 84 8.00 22.07 0.42
CA SER A 84 7.39 23.39 0.34
C SER A 84 6.11 23.52 1.18
N PHE A 85 5.43 22.41 1.47
CA PHE A 85 4.28 22.33 2.38
C PHE A 85 4.68 22.06 3.85
N GLY A 86 5.98 22.08 4.17
CA GLY A 86 6.50 21.96 5.54
C GLY A 86 6.88 20.53 5.96
N MET A 87 6.93 19.57 5.02
CA MET A 87 7.42 18.22 5.29
C MET A 87 8.95 18.23 5.46
N GLU A 88 9.47 17.41 6.38
CA GLU A 88 10.91 17.22 6.52
C GLU A 88 11.50 16.48 5.30
N ASP A 89 12.73 16.81 4.89
CA ASP A 89 13.40 16.19 3.74
C ASP A 89 13.40 14.65 3.82
N ALA A 90 13.68 14.08 5.00
CA ALA A 90 13.69 12.63 5.20
C ALA A 90 12.31 12.00 5.06
N ALA A 91 11.23 12.72 5.41
CA ALA A 91 9.87 12.27 5.15
C ALA A 91 9.52 12.36 3.66
N ALA A 92 9.96 13.42 2.96
CA ALA A 92 9.76 13.58 1.53
C ALA A 92 10.46 12.47 0.70
N TRP A 93 11.66 12.02 1.11
CA TRP A 93 12.32 10.87 0.47
C TRP A 93 11.57 9.56 0.70
N ARG A 94 11.03 9.34 1.90
CA ARG A 94 10.18 8.16 2.20
C ARG A 94 8.88 8.18 1.40
N LEU A 95 8.29 9.35 1.18
CA LEU A 95 7.13 9.54 0.33
C LEU A 95 7.42 9.09 -1.11
N ILE A 96 8.56 9.50 -1.69
CA ILE A 96 8.97 9.05 -3.03
C ILE A 96 9.04 7.53 -3.10
N ALA A 97 9.79 6.91 -2.18
CA ALA A 97 9.97 5.45 -2.15
C ALA A 97 8.63 4.72 -1.98
N THR A 98 7.74 5.25 -1.13
CA THR A 98 6.40 4.70 -0.92
C THR A 98 5.57 4.80 -2.19
N THR A 99 5.45 5.99 -2.80
CA THR A 99 4.69 6.16 -4.06
C THR A 99 5.20 5.23 -5.14
N ARG A 100 6.53 5.13 -5.29
CA ARG A 100 7.17 4.24 -6.28
C ARG A 100 6.79 2.78 -6.07
N LEU A 101 6.83 2.31 -4.82
CA LEU A 101 6.39 0.97 -4.44
C LEU A 101 4.91 0.75 -4.77
N LEU A 102 4.03 1.72 -4.45
CA LEU A 102 2.60 1.58 -4.72
C LEU A 102 2.25 1.57 -6.20
N ILE A 103 3.01 2.27 -7.05
CA ILE A 103 2.85 2.17 -8.52
C ILE A 103 3.17 0.75 -8.98
N ARG A 104 4.26 0.14 -8.50
CA ARG A 104 4.63 -1.23 -8.86
C ARG A 104 3.67 -2.26 -8.31
N GLN A 105 3.21 -2.08 -7.08
CA GLN A 105 2.31 -3.01 -6.40
C GLN A 105 0.83 -2.79 -6.73
N GLN A 106 0.48 -1.87 -7.65
CA GLN A 106 -0.89 -1.66 -8.09
C GLN A 106 -1.54 -2.99 -8.50
N GLY A 107 -2.80 -3.20 -8.14
CA GLY A 107 -3.56 -4.43 -8.41
C GLY A 107 -3.09 -5.66 -7.64
N TRP A 108 -2.25 -5.54 -6.61
CA TRP A 108 -1.76 -6.69 -5.83
C TRP A 108 -2.91 -7.54 -5.28
N TYR A 109 -3.98 -6.91 -4.78
CA TYR A 109 -5.10 -7.62 -4.19
C TYR A 109 -5.90 -8.39 -5.23
N SER A 110 -6.09 -7.84 -6.44
CA SER A 110 -6.72 -8.56 -7.54
C SER A 110 -5.89 -9.77 -8.00
N ARG A 111 -4.55 -9.68 -7.93
CA ARG A 111 -3.65 -10.79 -8.30
C ARG A 111 -3.56 -11.88 -7.25
N SER A 112 -3.40 -11.51 -5.98
CA SER A 112 -3.01 -12.42 -4.90
C SER A 112 -4.03 -12.49 -3.74
N GLY A 113 -5.08 -11.67 -3.72
CA GLY A 113 -6.05 -11.61 -2.61
C GLY A 113 -6.88 -12.88 -2.40
N LYS A 114 -6.88 -13.81 -3.36
CA LYS A 114 -7.50 -15.15 -3.22
C LYS A 114 -6.54 -16.22 -2.71
N LEU A 115 -5.25 -15.91 -2.60
CA LEU A 115 -4.23 -16.81 -2.06
C LEU A 115 -4.30 -16.82 -0.52
N THR A 116 -3.59 -17.77 0.11
CA THR A 116 -3.43 -17.73 1.56
C THR A 116 -2.57 -16.55 1.99
N THR A 117 -2.75 -16.04 3.21
CA THR A 117 -1.93 -14.95 3.75
C THR A 117 -0.44 -15.23 3.67
N ARG A 118 -0.03 -16.48 3.96
CA ARG A 118 1.34 -16.95 3.75
C ARG A 118 1.83 -16.81 2.31
N GLN A 119 1.02 -17.22 1.33
CA GLN A 119 1.40 -17.09 -0.09
C GLN A 119 1.52 -15.63 -0.53
N VAL A 120 0.61 -14.75 -0.07
CA VAL A 120 0.73 -13.30 -0.30
C VAL A 120 2.03 -12.76 0.27
N LEU A 121 2.41 -13.19 1.48
CA LEU A 121 3.67 -12.80 2.10
C LEU A 121 4.88 -13.36 1.35
N GLU A 122 4.84 -14.60 0.88
CA GLU A 122 5.90 -15.18 0.05
C GLU A 122 6.10 -14.39 -1.24
N ASP A 123 5.00 -14.02 -1.93
CA ASP A 123 5.03 -13.15 -3.10
C ASP A 123 5.69 -11.80 -2.78
N TRP A 124 5.29 -11.17 -1.67
CA TRP A 124 5.87 -9.89 -1.23
C TRP A 124 7.35 -9.99 -0.90
N LEU A 125 7.76 -11.05 -0.20
CA LEU A 125 9.16 -11.28 0.17
C LEU A 125 10.03 -11.66 -1.04
N ASN A 126 9.45 -12.13 -2.14
CA ASN A 126 10.18 -12.36 -3.40
C ASN A 126 10.37 -11.08 -4.22
N ASP A 127 9.65 -10.00 -3.91
CA ASP A 127 9.82 -8.70 -4.57
C ASP A 127 10.98 -7.91 -3.93
N THR A 128 11.97 -7.54 -4.76
CA THR A 128 13.18 -6.85 -4.29
C THR A 128 12.89 -5.45 -3.73
N GLU A 129 11.89 -4.74 -4.27
CA GLU A 129 11.51 -3.40 -3.79
C GLU A 129 10.85 -3.50 -2.41
N ILE A 130 10.02 -4.52 -2.18
CA ILE A 130 9.47 -4.81 -0.86
C ILE A 130 10.58 -5.21 0.13
N GLN A 131 11.54 -6.06 -0.27
CA GLN A 131 12.66 -6.42 0.61
C GLN A 131 13.48 -5.20 1.05
N GLN A 132 13.72 -4.26 0.12
CA GLN A 132 14.41 -3.00 0.41
C GLN A 132 13.57 -2.12 1.33
N PHE A 133 12.27 -1.98 1.06
CA PHE A 133 11.34 -1.23 1.90
C PHE A 133 11.32 -1.76 3.34
N LEU A 134 11.27 -3.08 3.50
CA LEU A 134 11.30 -3.76 4.80
C LEU A 134 12.66 -3.71 5.52
N GLY A 135 13.71 -3.20 4.86
CA GLY A 135 15.06 -3.16 5.41
C GLY A 135 15.60 -4.55 5.73
N ILE A 136 15.28 -5.55 4.89
CA ILE A 136 15.68 -6.93 5.14
C ILE A 136 17.20 -7.05 5.14
N ASN A 137 17.75 -7.56 6.23
CA ASN A 137 19.19 -7.73 6.40
C ASN A 137 19.51 -9.14 6.93
N ARG A 138 20.71 -9.61 6.59
CA ARG A 138 21.23 -10.90 7.06
C ARG A 138 22.23 -10.66 8.19
N TYR A 139 21.98 -11.25 9.34
CA TYR A 139 22.90 -11.26 10.47
C TYR A 139 22.96 -12.66 11.08
N LYS A 140 24.18 -13.23 11.15
CA LYS A 140 24.44 -14.60 11.62
C LYS A 140 23.52 -15.64 10.93
N ASP A 141 23.46 -15.57 9.60
CA ASP A 141 22.63 -16.42 8.73
C ASP A 141 21.11 -16.33 8.92
N VAL A 142 20.64 -15.42 9.78
CA VAL A 142 19.22 -15.14 9.99
C VAL A 142 18.83 -13.87 9.23
N LEU A 143 17.69 -13.92 8.52
CA LEU A 143 17.08 -12.76 7.88
C LEU A 143 16.16 -12.04 8.86
N TRP A 144 16.39 -10.75 9.03
CA TRP A 144 15.63 -9.85 9.89
C TRP A 144 14.97 -8.78 9.06
N PHE A 145 13.75 -8.38 9.43
CA PHE A 145 13.06 -7.24 8.85
C PHE A 145 12.86 -6.14 9.90
N ASN A 146 12.70 -4.89 9.47
CA ASN A 146 12.41 -3.79 10.37
C ASN A 146 10.91 -3.77 10.73
N LYS A 147 10.60 -3.71 12.04
CA LYS A 147 9.23 -3.72 12.54
C LYS A 147 8.42 -2.54 12.00
N GLU A 148 8.94 -1.33 12.15
CA GLU A 148 8.23 -0.10 11.79
C GLU A 148 7.94 -0.05 10.27
N ALA A 149 8.88 -0.53 9.46
CA ALA A 149 8.72 -0.67 8.02
C ALA A 149 7.67 -1.72 7.65
N PHE A 150 7.60 -2.83 8.37
CA PHE A 150 6.56 -3.84 8.15
C PHE A 150 5.16 -3.32 8.50
N ASP A 151 5.03 -2.61 9.62
CA ASP A 151 3.79 -1.94 10.00
C ASP A 151 3.36 -0.93 8.92
N GLN A 152 4.30 -0.12 8.42
CA GLN A 152 4.03 0.80 7.31
C GLN A 152 3.65 0.08 6.02
N LEU A 153 4.36 -0.98 5.63
CA LEU A 153 4.05 -1.74 4.42
C LEU A 153 2.62 -2.27 4.47
N THR A 154 2.24 -2.92 5.57
CA THR A 154 0.89 -3.48 5.70
C THR A 154 -0.20 -2.39 5.65
N HIS A 155 0.07 -1.20 6.20
CA HIS A 155 -0.84 -0.06 6.06
C HIS A 155 -0.99 0.38 4.61
N TRP A 156 0.13 0.58 3.91
CA TRP A 156 0.11 1.04 2.53
C TRP A 156 -0.49 0.03 1.57
N MET A 157 -0.23 -1.26 1.77
CA MET A 157 -0.81 -2.32 0.94
C MET A 157 -2.33 -2.43 1.14
N ASN A 158 -2.82 -2.30 2.39
CA ASN A 158 -4.26 -2.23 2.65
C ASN A 158 -4.90 -1.03 1.94
N LEU A 159 -4.30 0.16 2.07
CA LEU A 159 -4.80 1.37 1.41
C LEU A 159 -4.76 1.23 -0.11
N LEU A 160 -3.69 0.69 -0.68
CA LEU A 160 -3.53 0.48 -2.11
C LEU A 160 -4.62 -0.42 -2.70
N ALA A 161 -4.96 -1.53 -2.02
CA ALA A 161 -6.04 -2.40 -2.48
C ALA A 161 -7.37 -1.65 -2.62
N VAL A 162 -7.69 -0.82 -1.63
CA VAL A 162 -8.91 -0.01 -1.62
C VAL A 162 -8.84 1.10 -2.68
N LEU A 163 -7.68 1.75 -2.86
CA LEU A 163 -7.46 2.78 -3.88
C LEU A 163 -7.59 2.23 -5.30
N ASP A 164 -7.03 1.04 -5.56
CA ASP A 164 -7.14 0.34 -6.84
C ASP A 164 -8.60 0.05 -7.17
N ALA A 165 -9.31 -0.62 -6.26
CA ALA A 165 -10.71 -0.97 -6.46
C ALA A 165 -11.59 0.29 -6.62
N ALA A 166 -11.27 1.37 -5.91
CA ALA A 166 -11.97 2.64 -6.00
C ALA A 166 -11.67 3.47 -7.26
N SER A 167 -10.55 3.19 -7.91
CA SER A 167 -10.14 3.89 -9.14
C SER A 167 -10.70 3.21 -10.40
N ASP A 168 -11.25 2.00 -10.27
CA ASP A 168 -12.00 1.34 -11.34
C ASP A 168 -13.43 1.90 -11.42
N GLU A 169 -13.75 2.53 -12.55
CA GLU A 169 -15.07 3.10 -12.84
C GLU A 169 -16.18 2.03 -12.90
N ASN A 170 -15.82 0.76 -13.10
CA ASN A 170 -16.76 -0.35 -13.17
C ASN A 170 -16.94 -1.06 -11.82
N ALA A 171 -16.17 -0.70 -10.79
CA ALA A 171 -16.25 -1.36 -9.50
C ALA A 171 -17.60 -1.10 -8.83
N THR A 172 -18.21 -2.17 -8.36
CA THR A 172 -19.44 -2.13 -7.58
C THR A 172 -19.15 -1.83 -6.10
N ALA A 173 -20.16 -1.32 -5.39
CA ALA A 173 -20.05 -1.12 -3.95
C ALA A 173 -19.76 -2.43 -3.18
N ALA A 174 -20.21 -3.57 -3.71
CA ALA A 174 -19.96 -4.88 -3.13
C ALA A 174 -18.48 -5.28 -3.27
N GLU A 175 -17.87 -5.07 -4.43
CA GLU A 175 -16.45 -5.34 -4.66
C GLU A 175 -15.55 -4.44 -3.81
N LEU A 176 -15.94 -3.17 -3.61
CA LEU A 176 -15.22 -2.28 -2.69
C LEU A 176 -15.27 -2.78 -1.24
N VAL A 177 -16.43 -3.26 -0.79
CA VAL A 177 -16.60 -3.85 0.55
C VAL A 177 -15.79 -5.12 0.71
N GLU A 178 -15.85 -6.02 -0.28
CA GLU A 178 -15.09 -7.27 -0.29
C GLU A 178 -13.58 -7.00 -0.27
N THR A 179 -13.14 -6.02 -1.06
CA THR A 179 -11.73 -5.60 -1.10
C THR A 179 -11.29 -5.05 0.24
N LEU A 180 -12.04 -4.09 0.82
CA LEU A 180 -11.72 -3.50 2.11
C LEU A 180 -11.63 -4.55 3.23
N VAL A 181 -12.59 -5.47 3.29
CA VAL A 181 -12.60 -6.51 4.33
C VAL A 181 -11.45 -7.48 4.11
N GLY A 182 -11.28 -8.03 2.91
CA GLY A 182 -10.27 -9.06 2.67
C GLY A 182 -8.84 -8.52 2.73
N SER A 183 -8.57 -7.31 2.23
CA SER A 183 -7.24 -6.69 2.38
C SER A 183 -6.93 -6.37 3.84
N SER A 184 -7.94 -5.96 4.62
CA SER A 184 -7.79 -5.74 6.07
C SER A 184 -7.54 -7.05 6.81
N GLU A 185 -8.19 -8.15 6.44
CA GLU A 185 -7.99 -9.47 7.06
C GLU A 185 -6.56 -9.98 6.82
N ILE A 186 -6.07 -9.93 5.58
CA ILE A 186 -4.70 -10.30 5.21
C ILE A 186 -3.69 -9.48 6.04
N THR A 187 -3.82 -8.16 6.00
CA THR A 187 -2.85 -7.27 6.66
C THR A 187 -2.90 -7.38 8.19
N SER A 188 -4.08 -7.60 8.78
CA SER A 188 -4.21 -7.85 10.23
C SER A 188 -3.58 -9.17 10.66
N THR A 189 -3.73 -10.23 9.85
CA THR A 189 -3.10 -11.54 10.08
C THR A 189 -1.58 -11.42 10.01
N LEU A 190 -1.05 -10.69 9.02
CA LEU A 190 0.38 -10.45 8.88
C LEU A 190 0.97 -9.67 10.06
N LYS A 191 0.26 -8.65 10.58
CA LYS A 191 0.68 -7.93 11.78
C LYS A 191 0.70 -8.83 13.02
N ALA A 192 -0.29 -9.71 13.17
CA ALA A 192 -0.32 -10.68 14.26
C ALA A 192 0.86 -11.67 14.16
N ALA A 193 1.15 -12.17 12.97
CA ALA A 193 2.32 -13.01 12.70
C ALA A 193 3.64 -12.28 13.02
N ALA A 194 3.75 -11.01 12.63
CA ALA A 194 4.94 -10.19 12.91
C ALA A 194 5.19 -10.04 14.41
N ALA A 195 4.14 -9.86 15.22
CA ALA A 195 4.25 -9.71 16.68
C ALA A 195 4.87 -10.92 17.39
N VAL A 196 4.73 -12.13 16.81
CA VAL A 196 5.30 -13.38 17.38
C VAL A 196 6.54 -13.88 16.64
N SER A 197 6.96 -13.18 15.58
CA SER A 197 8.06 -13.60 14.71
C SER A 197 9.47 -13.27 15.23
N ASP A 198 9.58 -12.54 16.34
CA ASP A 198 10.82 -11.88 16.76
C ASP A 198 11.50 -11.08 15.63
N TYR A 199 10.71 -10.58 14.67
CA TYR A 199 11.16 -9.88 13.46
C TYR A 199 12.10 -10.69 12.56
N ARG A 200 12.00 -12.02 12.59
CA ARG A 200 12.73 -12.93 11.70
C ARG A 200 11.84 -13.37 10.56
N VAL A 201 12.35 -13.31 9.34
CA VAL A 201 11.59 -13.64 8.12
C VAL A 201 11.06 -15.08 8.15
N THR A 202 11.86 -16.04 8.63
CA THR A 202 11.45 -17.44 8.71
C THR A 202 10.29 -17.64 9.68
N LYS A 203 10.36 -17.05 10.87
CA LYS A 203 9.29 -17.14 11.87
C LYS A 203 8.03 -16.40 11.44
N LEU A 204 8.16 -15.31 10.69
CA LEU A 204 7.04 -14.59 10.10
C LEU A 204 6.28 -15.49 9.12
N LEU A 205 7.00 -16.18 8.22
CA LEU A 205 6.42 -17.13 7.27
C LEU A 205 5.74 -18.33 7.97
N ASP A 206 6.28 -18.78 9.09
CA ASP A 206 5.70 -19.89 9.86
C ASP A 206 4.43 -19.49 10.62
N ALA A 207 4.28 -18.20 10.95
CA ALA A 207 3.14 -17.67 11.70
C ALA A 207 2.04 -17.03 10.81
N ALA A 208 2.30 -16.89 9.51
CA ALA A 208 1.39 -16.29 8.51
C ALA A 208 0.37 -17.26 7.92
#